data_AF-A0A7C7E6F4-F1
#
_entry.id   AF-A0A7C7E6F4-F1
#
_cell.length_a   1.000
_cell.length_b   1.000
_cell.length_c   1.000
_cell.angle_alpha   90.00
_cell.angle_beta   90.00
_cell.angle_gamma   90.00
#
_symmetry.space_group_name_H-M   'P 1'
#
loop_
_entity.id
_entity.type
_entity.pdbx_description
1 polymer ?
#
loop_
_entity_poly.entity_id
_entity_poly.type
_entity_poly.pdbx_seq_one_letter_code
_entity_poly.pdbx_strand_id
1 'polypeptide(L)' 'MNKKINLSKSVYEICTEYPEVIEIMKSLGFDMITNPAMLNTAGRFMTISKGAAMKNI' A
#
# COMPACT_ATOMS: atom_id res chain seq x y z
N MET A 1 18.09 -5.26 -12.35
CA MET A 1 18.04 -4.91 -10.91
C MET A 1 16.70 -5.37 -10.35
N ASN A 2 16.68 -5.97 -9.17
CA ASN A 2 15.45 -6.52 -8.57
C ASN A 2 14.96 -5.54 -7.50
N LYS A 3 13.79 -4.92 -7.68
CA LYS A 3 13.17 -4.07 -6.65
C LYS A 3 12.50 -4.98 -5.61
N LYS A 4 12.74 -4.71 -4.32
CA LYS A 4 12.18 -5.50 -3.21
C LYS A 4 11.45 -4.57 -2.26
N ILE A 5 10.22 -4.91 -1.93
CA ILE A 5 9.43 -4.20 -0.91
C ILE A 5 9.46 -5.00 0.39
N ASN A 6 9.51 -4.30 1.52
CA ASN A 6 9.36 -4.90 2.84
C ASN A 6 7.91 -4.76 3.29
N LEU A 7 7.16 -5.88 3.36
CA LEU A 7 5.74 -5.88 3.72
C LEU A 7 5.47 -5.48 5.19
N SER A 8 6.52 -5.38 6.01
CA SER A 8 6.45 -4.84 7.38
C SER A 8 6.33 -3.32 7.40
N LYS A 9 6.77 -2.63 6.33
CA LYS A 9 6.62 -1.18 6.20
C LYS A 9 5.15 -0.83 6.00
N SER A 10 4.80 0.39 6.39
CA SER A 10 3.48 0.94 6.13
C SER A 10 3.26 1.09 4.61
N VAL A 11 1.99 1.05 4.21
CA VAL A 11 1.61 1.31 2.81
C VAL A 11 2.08 2.70 2.38
N TYR A 12 2.02 3.68 3.29
CA TYR A 12 2.53 5.03 3.06
C TYR A 12 4.02 5.03 2.69
N GLU A 13 4.87 4.37 3.48
CA GLU A 13 6.32 4.30 3.21
C GLU A 13 6.61 3.62 1.88
N ILE A 14 5.95 2.49 1.61
CA ILE A 14 6.15 1.72 0.37
C ILE A 14 5.74 2.54 -0.85
N CYS A 15 4.56 3.17 -0.83
CA CYS A 15 4.08 3.98 -1.94
C CYS A 15 4.87 5.29 -2.12
N THR A 16 5.49 5.79 -1.05
CA THR A 16 6.39 6.96 -1.13
C THR A 16 7.74 6.57 -1.73
N GLU A 17 8.29 5.41 -1.36
CA GLU A 17 9.55 4.89 -1.89
C GLU A 17 9.42 4.38 -3.34
N TYR A 18 8.27 3.77 -3.66
CA TYR A 18 7.95 3.19 -4.96
C TYR A 18 6.53 3.63 -5.40
N PRO A 19 6.39 4.82 -6.01
CA PRO A 19 5.09 5.33 -6.46
C PRO A 19 4.37 4.40 -7.44
N GLU A 20 5.10 3.60 -8.22
CA GLU A 20 4.52 2.61 -9.13
C GLU A 20 3.71 1.51 -8.41
N VAL A 21 3.97 1.28 -7.12
CA VAL A 21 3.23 0.30 -6.31
C VAL A 21 1.78 0.73 -6.12
N ILE A 22 1.46 2.03 -6.24
CA ILE A 22 0.09 2.52 -6.10
C ILE A 22 -0.83 1.89 -7.16
N GLU A 23 -0.41 1.87 -8.42
CA GLU A 23 -1.20 1.27 -9.51
C GLU A 23 -1.29 -0.26 -9.37
N ILE A 24 -0.21 -0.92 -8.91
CA ILE A 24 -0.23 -2.36 -8.63
C ILE A 24 -1.25 -2.67 -7.52
N MET A 25 -1.18 -1.97 -6.39
CA MET A 25 -2.10 -2.16 -5.27
C MET A 25 -3.54 -1.86 -5.67
N LYS A 26 -3.80 -0.83 -6.47
CA LYS A 26 -5.12 -0.54 -7.04
C LYS A 26 -5.65 -1.73 -7.85
N SER A 27 -4.85 -2.29 -8.76
CA SER A 27 -5.26 -3.47 -9.54
C SER A 27 -5.54 -4.72 -8.69
N LEU A 28 -4.95 -4.79 -7.50
CA LEU A 28 -5.17 -5.84 -6.50
C LEU A 28 -6.38 -5.57 -5.59
N GLY A 29 -7.15 -4.50 -5.80
CA GLY A 29 -8.36 -4.17 -5.03
C GLY A 29 -8.12 -3.24 -3.83
N PHE A 30 -6.94 -2.62 -3.72
CA PHE A 30 -6.65 -1.57 -2.74
C PHE A 30 -7.02 -0.17 -3.27
N ASP A 31 -8.19 0.01 -3.87
CA ASP A 31 -8.56 1.26 -4.56
C ASP A 31 -8.42 2.52 -3.70
N MET A 32 -8.71 2.41 -2.39
CA MET A 32 -8.64 3.55 -1.46
C MET A 32 -7.23 4.11 -1.27
N ILE A 33 -6.17 3.37 -1.58
CA ILE A 33 -4.79 3.84 -1.42
C ILE A 33 -4.42 4.90 -2.47
N THR A 34 -5.20 5.01 -3.55
CA THR A 34 -5.07 6.07 -4.56
C THR A 34 -5.51 7.44 -4.03
N ASN A 35 -6.29 7.46 -2.94
CA ASN A 35 -6.70 8.70 -2.27
C ASN A 35 -5.56 9.18 -1.35
N PRO A 36 -4.97 10.37 -1.61
CA PRO A 36 -3.88 10.90 -0.80
C PRO A 36 -4.25 11.09 0.68
N ALA A 37 -5.50 11.42 1.00
CA ALA A 37 -5.95 11.57 2.37
C ALA A 37 -5.95 10.22 3.12
N MET A 38 -6.40 9.14 2.46
CA MET A 38 -6.35 7.79 3.02
C MET A 38 -4.91 7.31 3.20
N LEU A 39 -4.04 7.55 2.22
CA LEU A 39 -2.63 7.17 2.28
C LEU A 39 -1.90 7.90 3.43
N ASN A 40 -2.17 9.19 3.62
CA ASN A 40 -1.56 10.01 4.69
C ASN A 40 -2.16 9.77 6.10
N THR A 41 -3.26 9.03 6.21
CA THR A 41 -3.90 8.71 7.50
C THR A 41 -3.78 7.23 7.81
N ALA A 42 -4.74 6.42 7.37
CA ALA A 42 -4.75 4.97 7.59
C ALA A 42 -3.51 4.30 6.96
N GLY A 43 -3.07 4.76 5.79
CA GLY A 43 -1.90 4.21 5.10
C GLY A 43 -0.59 4.31 5.89
N ARG A 44 -0.48 5.22 6.87
CA ARG A 44 0.70 5.35 7.75
C ARG A 44 0.80 4.24 8.79
N PHE A 45 -0.33 3.67 9.20
CA PHE A 45 -0.40 2.63 10.23
C PHE A 45 -0.74 1.25 9.67
N MET A 46 -1.30 1.21 8.45
CA MET A 46 -1.66 0.00 7.74
C MET A 46 -0.45 -0.59 7.01
N THR A 47 -0.29 -1.91 7.07
CA THR A 47 0.63 -2.65 6.19
C THR A 47 -0.17 -3.35 5.10
N ILE A 48 0.50 -3.74 4.01
CA ILE A 48 -0.14 -4.48 2.90
C ILE A 48 -0.79 -5.77 3.42
N SER A 49 -0.10 -6.54 4.26
CA SER A 49 -0.62 -7.80 4.82
C SER A 49 -1.88 -7.61 5.66
N LYS A 50 -1.93 -6.55 6.48
CA LYS A 50 -3.14 -6.25 7.28
C LYS A 50 -4.30 -5.81 6.41
N GLY A 51 -4.05 -4.94 5.42
CA GLY A 51 -5.08 -4.49 4.51
C GLY A 51 -5.63 -5.62 3.64
N ALA A 52 -4.79 -6.56 3.21
CA ALA A 52 -5.19 -7.77 2.49
C ALA A 52 -6.13 -8.65 3.33
N ALA A 53 -5.73 -8.94 4.57
CA ALA A 53 -6.57 -9.71 5.51
C ALA A 53 -7.93 -9.05 5.76
N MET A 54 -7.98 -7.71 5.88
CA MET A 54 -9.24 -6.98 6.06
C MET A 54 -10.13 -7.00 4.81
N LYS A 55 -9.53 -7.02 3.61
CA LYS A 55 -10.23 -7.07 2.33
C LYS A 55 -10.53 -8.50 1.86
N ASN A 56 -10.06 -9.53 2.57
CA ASN A 56 -10.14 -10.94 2.18
C ASN A 56 -9.56 -11.20 0.77
N ILE A 57 -8.37 -10.65 0.51
CA ILE A 57 -7.59 -10.83 -0.73
C ILE A 57 -6.18 -11.35 -0.41
#